data_AF-A0A2H5ZND6-F1
#
_entry.id   AF-A0A2H5ZND6-F1
#
_cell.length_a   1.000
_cell.length_b   1.000
_cell.length_c   1.000
_cell.angle_alpha   90.00
_cell.angle_beta   90.00
_cell.angle_gamma   90.00
#
_symmetry.space_group_name_H-M   'P 1'
#
loop_
_entity.id
_entity.type
_entity.pdbx_description
1 polymer ?
#
loop_
_entity_poly.entity_id
_entity_poly.type
_entity_poly.pdbx_seq_one_letter_code
_entity_poly.pdbx_strand_id
1 'polypeptide(L)'
;MRRWRLFRIFTIGASVPILFAVSQEVARARGQEPAPGLVAALAVLAGLLLVRAYMNERTRGPEFYWYNDLEWGLAVGAASAVGLRFLGWV
;
A
#
# COMPACT_ATOMS: atom_id res chain seq x y z
N MET A 1 17.97 -7.46 13.37
CA MET A 1 16.55 -7.08 13.48
C MET A 1 16.08 -6.13 12.37
N ARG A 2 16.83 -5.07 12.02
CA ARG A 2 16.45 -4.10 10.98
C ARG A 2 16.23 -4.68 9.56
N ARG A 3 17.00 -5.70 9.16
CA ARG A 3 16.87 -6.37 7.84
C ARG A 3 15.53 -7.12 7.69
N TRP A 4 15.11 -7.85 8.72
CA TRP A 4 13.84 -8.59 8.71
C TRP A 4 12.63 -7.66 8.63
N ARG A 5 12.71 -6.50 9.29
CA ARG A 5 11.71 -5.44 9.18
C ARG A 5 11.56 -4.93 7.75
N LEU A 6 12.68 -4.52 7.12
CA LEU A 6 12.66 -4.04 5.73
C LEU A 6 12.12 -5.10 4.77
N PHE A 7 12.48 -6.37 4.97
CA PHE A 7 11.96 -7.48 4.16
C PHE A 7 10.43 -7.62 4.28
N ARG A 8 9.88 -7.48 5.49
CA ARG A 8 8.42 -7.57 5.74
C ARG A 8 7.69 -6.40 5.10
N ILE A 9 8.16 -5.17 5.35
CA ILE A 9 7.62 -3.95 4.72
C ILE A 9 7.65 -4.09 3.20
N PHE A 10 8.77 -4.55 2.64
CA PHE A 10 8.92 -4.74 1.20
C PHE A 10 7.97 -5.82 0.66
N THR A 11 7.86 -6.97 1.32
CA THR A 11 6.96 -8.06 0.88
C THR A 11 5.50 -7.60 0.88
N ILE A 12 5.07 -6.91 1.94
CA ILE A 12 3.73 -6.33 2.03
C ILE A 12 3.56 -5.28 0.94
N GLY A 13 4.50 -4.35 0.80
CA GLY A 13 4.46 -3.28 -0.20
C GLY A 13 4.42 -3.79 -1.63
N ALA A 14 5.20 -4.80 -1.98
CA ALA A 14 5.22 -5.40 -3.31
C ALA A 14 3.90 -6.11 -3.65
N SER A 15 3.19 -6.65 -2.65
CA SER A 15 1.91 -7.33 -2.87
C SER A 15 0.78 -6.38 -3.29
N VAL A 16 0.78 -5.13 -2.81
CA VAL A 16 -0.32 -4.19 -3.04
C VAL A 16 -0.49 -3.80 -4.52
N PRO A 17 0.56 -3.38 -5.27
CA PRO A 17 0.42 -3.11 -6.70
C PRO A 17 -0.03 -4.33 -7.51
N ILE A 18 0.45 -5.52 -7.15
CA ILE A 18 0.08 -6.77 -7.81
C ILE A 18 -1.42 -7.04 -7.59
N LEU A 19 -1.88 -6.98 -6.34
CA LEU A 19 -3.29 -7.17 -5.99
C LEU A 19 -4.19 -6.12 -6.63
N PHE A 20 -3.73 -4.86 -6.70
CA PHE A 20 -4.46 -3.78 -7.35
C PHE A 20 -4.60 -4.02 -8.86
N ALA A 21 -3.53 -4.44 -9.53
CA ALA A 21 -3.56 -4.80 -10.95
C ALA A 21 -4.52 -5.97 -11.22
N VAL A 22 -4.42 -7.04 -10.43
CA VAL A 22 -5.32 -8.20 -10.52
C VAL A 22 -6.77 -7.78 -10.29
N SER A 23 -7.03 -6.93 -9.30
CA SER A 23 -8.38 -6.42 -9.02
C SER A 23 -8.97 -5.64 -10.20
N GLN A 24 -8.17 -4.82 -10.88
CA GLN A 24 -8.64 -4.11 -12.07
C GLN A 24 -8.91 -5.06 -13.23
N GLU A 25 -8.06 -6.06 -13.43
CA GLU A 25 -8.24 -7.04 -14.50
C GLU A 25 -9.51 -7.88 -14.30
N VAL A 26 -9.78 -8.29 -13.06
CA VAL A 26 -11.03 -8.99 -12.71
C VAL A 26 -12.25 -8.10 -12.95
N ALA A 27 -12.17 -6.81 -12.62
CA ALA A 27 -13.26 -5.86 -12.89
C ALA A 27 -13.51 -5.73 -14.41
N ARG A 28 -12.45 -5.56 -15.21
CA ARG A 28 -12.54 -5.48 -16.68
C ARG A 28 -13.13 -6.75 -17.29
N ALA A 29 -12.70 -7.92 -16.81
CA ALA A 29 -13.24 -9.23 -17.25
C ALA A 29 -14.73 -9.38 -16.93
N ARG A 30 -15.26 -8.65 -15.95
CA ARG A 30 -16.68 -8.60 -15.59
C ARG A 30 -17.45 -7.48 -16.29
N GLY A 31 -16.81 -6.75 -17.22
CA GLY A 31 -17.41 -5.59 -17.88
C GLY A 31 -17.64 -4.41 -16.94
N GLN A 32 -16.96 -4.37 -15.79
CA GLN A 32 -17.03 -3.26 -14.85
C GLN A 32 -15.88 -2.29 -15.12
N GLU A 33 -16.21 -1.02 -15.34
CA GLU A 33 -15.20 0.03 -15.41
C GLU A 33 -14.59 0.27 -14.03
N PRO A 34 -13.27 0.59 -13.96
CA PRO A 34 -12.64 1.00 -12.71
C PRO A 34 -13.41 2.18 -12.10
N ALA A 35 -13.76 2.09 -10.82
CA ALA A 35 -14.52 3.13 -10.15
C ALA A 35 -13.80 4.50 -10.28
N PRO A 36 -14.52 5.56 -10.68
CA PRO A 36 -13.94 6.88 -10.80
C PRO A 36 -13.39 7.32 -9.43
N GLY A 37 -12.16 7.82 -9.42
CA GLY A 37 -11.48 8.25 -8.19
C GLY A 37 -10.82 7.15 -7.36
N LEU A 38 -10.86 5.88 -7.78
CA LEU A 38 -10.19 4.77 -7.06
C LEU A 38 -8.70 5.03 -6.80
N VAL A 39 -8.00 5.58 -7.81
CA VAL A 39 -6.57 5.92 -7.70
C VAL A 39 -6.34 7.05 -6.69
N ALA A 40 -7.23 8.06 -6.70
CA ALA A 40 -7.15 9.17 -5.75
C ALA A 40 -7.42 8.69 -4.31
N ALA A 41 -8.41 7.81 -4.12
CA ALA A 41 -8.68 7.19 -2.83
C ALA A 41 -7.47 6.38 -2.33
N LEU A 42 -6.82 5.62 -3.21
CA LEU A 42 -5.61 4.87 -2.89
C LEU A 42 -4.44 5.79 -2.50
N ALA A 43 -4.28 6.93 -3.18
CA ALA A 43 -3.27 7.93 -2.84
C ALA A 43 -3.51 8.56 -1.46
N VAL A 44 -4.76 8.90 -1.14
CA VAL A 44 -5.14 9.42 0.17
C VAL A 44 -4.88 8.38 1.26
N LEU A 45 -5.26 7.12 1.05
CA LEU A 45 -4.99 6.03 1.99
C LEU A 45 -3.49 5.83 2.21
N ALA A 46 -2.68 5.88 1.15
CA ALA A 46 -1.23 5.81 1.25
C ALA A 46 -0.68 6.90 2.17
N GLY A 47 -1.13 8.15 2.00
CA GLY A 47 -0.74 9.27 2.85
C GLY A 47 -1.16 9.10 4.31
N LEU A 48 -2.42 8.71 4.56
CA LEU A 48 -2.92 8.50 5.91
C LEU A 48 -2.17 7.39 6.65
N LEU A 49 -1.92 6.26 5.97
CA LEU A 49 -1.16 5.14 6.53
C LEU A 49 0.29 5.51 6.80
N LEU A 50 0.92 6.28 5.91
CA LEU A 50 2.28 6.77 6.09
C LEU A 50 2.40 7.66 7.33
N VAL A 51 1.50 8.63 7.46
CA VAL A 51 1.44 9.53 8.62
C VAL A 51 1.22 8.73 9.90
N ARG A 52 0.31 7.77 9.87
CA ARG A 52 -0.02 6.93 11.03
C ARG A 52 1.15 6.05 11.44
N ALA A 53 1.81 5.38 10.50
CA ALA A 53 3.00 4.57 10.75
C ALA A 53 4.11 5.41 11.40
N TYR A 54 4.34 6.61 10.85
CA TYR A 54 5.32 7.55 11.37
C TYR A 54 4.97 8.03 12.81
N MET A 55 3.70 8.29 13.10
CA MET A 55 3.25 8.64 14.46
C MET A 55 3.40 7.44 15.41
N ASN A 56 3.03 6.24 14.99
CA ASN A 56 3.11 5.03 15.81
C ASN A 56 4.57 4.70 16.17
N GLU A 57 5.51 4.86 15.24
CA GLU A 57 6.95 4.69 15.49
C GLU A 57 7.47 5.57 16.64
N ARG A 58 6.86 6.75 16.82
CA ARG A 58 7.30 7.75 17.81
C ARG A 58 6.56 7.67 19.14
N THR A 59 5.36 7.12 19.14
CA THR A 59 4.45 7.21 20.29
C THR A 59 4.13 5.87 20.93
N ARG A 60 4.34 4.75 20.23
CA ARG A 60 3.96 3.40 20.67
C ARG A 60 5.18 2.58 21.07
N GLY A 61 4.97 1.60 21.95
CA GLY A 61 6.00 0.68 22.40
C GLY A 61 6.34 -0.43 21.39
N PRO A 62 7.34 -1.26 21.70
CA PRO A 62 7.81 -2.35 20.84
C PRO A 62 6.74 -3.37 20.44
N GLU A 63 5.69 -3.50 21.25
CA GLU A 63 4.54 -4.38 21.00
C GLU A 63 3.78 -4.03 19.70
N PHE A 64 3.94 -2.80 19.19
CA PHE A 64 3.31 -2.36 17.94
C PHE A 64 4.19 -2.52 16.69
N TYR A 65 5.40 -3.08 16.80
CA TYR A 65 6.32 -3.18 15.65
C TYR A 65 5.72 -3.95 14.48
N TRP A 66 4.96 -5.01 14.73
CA TRP A 66 4.32 -5.75 13.65
C TRP A 66 3.23 -4.95 12.94
N TYR A 67 2.38 -4.27 13.73
CA TYR A 67 1.32 -3.42 13.20
C TYR A 67 1.90 -2.24 12.40
N ASN A 68 2.96 -1.62 12.93
CA ASN A 68 3.63 -0.52 12.28
C ASN A 68 4.34 -0.94 10.98
N ASP A 69 4.95 -2.13 10.94
CA ASP A 69 5.53 -2.69 9.71
C ASP A 69 4.47 -2.94 8.63
N LEU A 70 3.28 -3.39 9.03
CA LEU A 70 2.13 -3.52 8.13
C LEU A 70 1.69 -2.16 7.59
N GLU A 71 1.55 -1.14 8.44
CA GLU A 71 1.19 0.21 8.01
C GLU A 71 2.23 0.80 7.03
N TRP A 72 3.53 0.66 7.33
CA TRP A 72 4.60 1.03 6.41
C TRP A 72 4.51 0.28 5.08
N GLY A 73 4.31 -1.03 5.12
CA GLY A 73 4.18 -1.86 3.92
C GLY A 73 2.98 -1.45 3.06
N LEU A 74 1.82 -1.26 3.67
CA LEU A 74 0.60 -0.84 2.97
C LEU A 74 0.73 0.58 2.41
N ALA A 75 1.34 1.51 3.15
CA ALA A 75 1.56 2.88 2.69
C ALA A 75 2.48 2.92 1.45
N VAL A 76 3.62 2.23 1.53
CA VAL A 76 4.57 2.14 0.41
C VAL A 76 3.92 1.41 -0.77
N GLY A 77 3.25 0.30 -0.54
CA GLY A 77 2.59 -0.47 -1.59
C GLY A 77 1.48 0.30 -2.29
N ALA A 78 0.64 1.02 -1.55
CA ALA A 78 -0.40 1.88 -2.11
C ALA A 78 0.20 3.04 -2.91
N ALA A 79 1.26 3.69 -2.40
CA ALA A 79 1.98 4.74 -3.12
C ALA A 79 2.62 4.21 -4.42
N SER A 80 3.22 3.01 -4.38
CA SER A 80 3.78 2.35 -5.56
C SER A 80 2.69 1.98 -6.58
N ALA A 81 1.53 1.48 -6.15
CA ALA A 81 0.42 1.17 -7.04
C ALA A 81 -0.09 2.42 -7.76
N VAL A 82 -0.19 3.55 -7.04
CA VAL A 82 -0.54 4.85 -7.63
C VAL A 82 0.54 5.30 -8.63
N GLY A 83 1.82 5.24 -8.25
CA GLY A 83 2.93 5.62 -9.13
C GLY A 83 3.00 4.77 -10.41
N LEU A 84 2.87 3.45 -10.29
CA LEU A 84 2.83 2.52 -11.43
C LEU A 84 1.63 2.78 -12.33
N ARG A 85 0.48 3.12 -11.74
CA ARG A 85 -0.71 3.53 -12.50
C ARG A 85 -0.45 4.80 -13.31
N PHE A 86 0.20 5.81 -12.74
CA PHE A 86 0.58 7.03 -13.46
C PHE A 86 1.58 6.77 -14.60
N LEU A 87 2.45 5.77 -14.46
CA LEU A 87 3.38 5.34 -15.49
C LEU A 87 2.74 4.47 -16.58
N GLY A 88 1.46 4.11 -16.45
CA GLY A 88 0.74 3.26 -17.39
C GLY A 88 1.05 1.76 -17.27
N TRP A 89 1.67 1.33 -16.17
CA TRP A 89 2.03 -0.08 -15.93
C TRP A 89 0.89 -0.92 -15.34
N VAL A 90 -0.04 -0.26 -14.67
CA VAL A 90 -1.25 -0.83 -14.04
C VAL A 90 -2.43 0.03 -14.44
#